data_AF-A0A401PR76-F1
#
_entry.id   AF-A0A401PR76-F1
#
_cell.length_a   1.000
_cell.length_b   1.000
_cell.length_c   1.000
_cell.angle_alpha   90.00
_cell.angle_beta   90.00
_cell.angle_gamma   90.00
#
_symmetry.space_group_name_H-M   'P 1'
#
loop_
_entity.id
_entity.type
_entity.pdbx_description
1 polymer ?
#
loop_
_entity_poly.entity_id
_entity_poly.type
_entity_poly.pdbx_seq_one_letter_code
_entity_poly.pdbx_strand_id
1 'polypeptide(L)'
;IQQKVPPLATLEKETAWMKDYLSELNSPTVLCHNDLLCKNIIYNEKEGWVKFIDYEYSGYNYQAFDIGNHFNEFAGVNEVDYSLYPDQDLQFQWLRIYLEACKRFTKKGGEVTDNEVHTLYVQVNKFALASHFFWGFWALIQAKYSTIEFDFLGYSVLRFNQYFKMKPQVIALQAPA
;
A
#
# COMPACT_ATOMS: atom_id res chain seq x y z
N ILE A 1 22.35 4.79 15.65
CA ILE A 1 21.55 3.67 16.20
C ILE A 1 21.61 2.57 15.14
N GLN A 2 22.20 1.40 15.43
CA GLN A 2 22.19 0.28 14.47
C GLN A 2 20.74 -0.12 14.20
N GLN A 3 20.25 0.15 12.99
CA GLN A 3 18.95 -0.27 12.53
C GLN A 3 18.98 -1.80 12.37
N LYS A 4 18.25 -2.51 13.23
CA LYS A 4 18.18 -3.98 13.22
C LYS A 4 16.76 -4.40 12.86
N VAL A 5 16.64 -5.54 12.18
CA VAL A 5 15.34 -6.19 11.96
C VAL A 5 14.67 -6.44 13.32
N PRO A 6 13.38 -6.12 13.48
CA PRO A 6 12.67 -6.43 14.72
C PRO A 6 12.73 -7.93 15.06
N PRO A 7 12.65 -8.30 16.35
CA PRO A 7 12.66 -9.71 16.74
C PRO A 7 11.50 -10.49 16.09
N LEU A 8 11.74 -11.77 15.75
CA LEU A 8 10.74 -12.64 15.12
C LEU A 8 9.41 -12.66 15.88
N ALA A 9 9.47 -12.83 17.21
CA ALA A 9 8.28 -12.83 18.06
C ALA A 9 7.45 -11.53 17.96
N THR A 10 8.12 -10.39 17.75
CA THR A 10 7.44 -9.11 17.49
C THR A 10 6.75 -9.14 16.12
N LEU A 11 7.46 -9.55 15.08
CA LEU A 11 6.91 -9.62 13.72
C LEU A 11 5.73 -10.61 13.62
N GLU A 12 5.79 -11.75 14.29
CA GLU A 12 4.69 -12.73 14.37
C GLU A 12 3.45 -12.13 15.04
N LYS A 13 3.64 -11.48 16.20
CA LYS A 13 2.56 -10.81 16.92
C LYS A 13 1.89 -9.72 16.07
N GLU A 14 2.67 -8.89 15.40
CA GLU A 14 2.17 -7.81 14.57
C GLU A 14 1.47 -8.32 13.30
N THR A 15 1.97 -9.42 12.72
CA THR A 15 1.32 -10.08 11.57
C THR A 15 -0.04 -10.66 11.97
N ALA A 16 -0.12 -11.35 13.11
CA ALA A 16 -1.38 -11.87 13.63
C ALA A 16 -2.37 -10.73 13.91
N TRP A 17 -1.92 -9.67 14.57
CA TRP A 17 -2.74 -8.48 14.83
C TRP A 17 -3.28 -7.86 13.54
N MET A 18 -2.44 -7.66 12.51
CA MET A 18 -2.88 -7.10 11.23
C MET A 18 -3.91 -8.00 10.56
N LYS A 19 -3.71 -9.32 10.58
CA LYS A 19 -4.66 -10.26 9.97
C LYS A 19 -6.05 -10.08 10.58
N ASP A 20 -6.14 -10.06 11.90
CA ASP A 20 -7.42 -9.91 12.60
C ASP A 20 -7.99 -8.51 12.33
N TYR A 21 -7.21 -7.46 12.61
CA TYR A 21 -7.64 -6.06 12.53
C TYR A 21 -8.06 -5.63 11.13
N LEU A 22 -7.30 -5.98 10.09
CA LEU A 22 -7.58 -5.54 8.72
C LEU A 22 -8.76 -6.30 8.11
N SER A 23 -9.00 -7.54 8.53
CA SER A 23 -10.13 -8.33 8.04
C SER A 23 -11.50 -7.72 8.44
N GLU A 24 -11.55 -6.99 9.55
CA GLU A 24 -12.75 -6.32 10.06
C GLU A 24 -13.07 -5.00 9.31
N LEU A 25 -12.14 -4.50 8.48
CA LEU A 25 -12.33 -3.22 7.78
C LEU A 25 -13.28 -3.29 6.59
N ASN A 26 -13.71 -4.50 6.18
CA ASN A 26 -14.66 -4.72 5.08
C ASN A 26 -14.24 -4.06 3.75
N SER A 27 -12.93 -3.97 3.47
CA SER A 27 -12.47 -3.60 2.12
C SER A 27 -12.92 -4.70 1.15
N PRO A 28 -13.43 -4.35 -0.05
CA PRO A 28 -13.83 -5.36 -1.02
C PRO A 28 -12.60 -6.11 -1.55
N THR A 29 -12.79 -7.40 -1.82
CA THR A 29 -11.80 -8.22 -2.55
C THR A 29 -12.00 -8.04 -4.05
N VAL A 30 -10.93 -7.65 -4.75
CA VAL A 30 -10.92 -7.39 -6.20
C VAL A 30 -9.66 -7.99 -6.82
N LEU A 31 -9.56 -7.99 -8.15
CA LEU A 31 -8.29 -8.27 -8.82
C LEU A 31 -7.35 -7.09 -8.57
N CYS A 32 -6.22 -7.36 -7.91
CA CYS A 32 -5.20 -6.39 -7.57
C CYS A 32 -3.91 -6.70 -8.34
N HIS A 33 -3.13 -5.65 -8.62
CA HIS A 33 -1.79 -5.77 -9.17
C HIS A 33 -0.79 -6.22 -8.09
N ASN A 34 -0.97 -5.73 -6.86
CA ASN A 34 -0.17 -5.92 -5.64
C ASN A 34 1.25 -5.31 -5.66
N ASP A 35 1.73 -4.86 -6.82
CA ASP A 35 3.06 -4.23 -6.96
C ASP A 35 3.05 -2.96 -7.86
N LEU A 36 2.21 -1.97 -7.53
CA LEU A 36 2.09 -0.71 -8.31
C LEU A 36 3.15 0.33 -7.97
N LEU A 37 4.43 -0.04 -8.10
CA LEU A 37 5.55 0.90 -8.08
C LEU A 37 5.67 1.67 -9.41
N CYS A 38 6.33 2.83 -9.39
CA CYS A 38 6.39 3.74 -10.57
C CYS A 38 6.92 3.07 -11.84
N LYS A 39 7.86 2.12 -11.74
CA LYS A 39 8.42 1.41 -12.91
C LYS A 39 7.41 0.48 -13.59
N ASN A 40 6.34 0.09 -12.90
CA ASN A 40 5.27 -0.75 -13.41
C ASN A 40 4.13 0.06 -14.04
N ILE A 41 4.25 1.39 -14.10
CA ILE A 41 3.28 2.31 -14.69
C ILE A 41 3.89 2.96 -15.93
N ILE A 42 3.45 2.53 -17.10
CA ILE A 42 3.92 3.06 -18.38
C ILE A 42 2.99 4.16 -18.85
N TYR A 43 3.51 5.38 -18.89
CA TYR A 43 2.85 6.53 -19.48
C TYR A 43 3.37 6.78 -20.89
N ASN A 44 2.47 6.78 -21.86
CA ASN A 44 2.75 7.22 -23.22
C ASN A 44 2.12 8.59 -23.44
N GLU A 45 2.93 9.64 -23.35
CA GLU A 45 2.49 11.03 -23.54
C GLU A 45 1.93 11.27 -24.95
N LYS A 46 2.62 10.74 -25.98
CA LYS A 46 2.24 10.93 -27.39
C LYS A 46 0.85 10.36 -27.71
N GLU A 47 0.53 9.20 -27.14
CA GLU A 47 -0.73 8.50 -27.39
C GLU A 47 -1.77 8.74 -26.28
N GLY A 48 -1.39 9.45 -25.21
CA GLY A 48 -2.29 9.86 -24.13
C GLY A 48 -2.83 8.70 -23.28
N TRP A 49 -2.08 7.62 -23.10
CA TRP A 49 -2.52 6.47 -22.28
C TRP A 49 -1.54 6.12 -21.17
N VAL A 50 -2.09 5.47 -20.13
CA VAL A 50 -1.34 4.83 -19.05
C VAL A 50 -1.69 3.34 -19.05
N LYS A 51 -0.68 2.47 -18.91
CA LYS A 51 -0.86 1.02 -18.76
C LYS A 51 0.02 0.50 -17.64
N PHE A 52 -0.47 -0.52 -16.95
CA PHE A 52 0.33 -1.28 -15.99
C PHE A 52 1.00 -2.47 -16.68
N ILE A 53 2.16 -2.87 -16.16
CA ILE A 53 2.94 -4.03 -16.59
C ILE A 53 3.43 -4.79 -15.36
N ASP A 54 3.98 -5.99 -15.59
CA ASP A 54 4.61 -6.81 -14.54
C ASP A 54 3.65 -7.31 -13.46
N TYR A 55 2.70 -8.15 -13.88
CA TYR A 55 1.63 -8.71 -13.05
C TYR A 55 2.07 -9.93 -12.23
N GLU A 56 3.36 -10.07 -11.88
CA GLU A 56 3.89 -11.28 -11.22
C GLU A 56 3.31 -11.52 -9.81
N TYR A 57 2.97 -10.44 -9.10
CA TYR A 57 2.30 -10.50 -7.78
C TYR A 57 0.77 -10.42 -7.87
N SER A 58 0.20 -10.35 -9.06
CA SER A 58 -1.22 -10.08 -9.23
C SER A 58 -2.12 -11.23 -8.74
N GLY A 59 -3.25 -10.87 -8.16
CA GLY A 59 -4.18 -11.84 -7.59
C GLY A 59 -5.37 -11.18 -6.92
N TYR A 60 -6.32 -11.98 -6.46
CA TYR A 60 -7.44 -11.48 -5.67
C TYR A 60 -6.94 -11.03 -4.30
N ASN A 61 -7.14 -9.75 -3.98
CA ASN A 61 -6.73 -9.15 -2.72
C ASN A 61 -7.69 -8.00 -2.35
N TYR A 62 -7.51 -7.44 -1.17
CA TYR A 62 -8.24 -6.25 -0.75
C TYR A 62 -7.89 -5.05 -1.62
N GLN A 63 -8.90 -4.37 -2.14
CA GLN A 63 -8.76 -3.11 -2.88
C GLN A 63 -7.87 -2.10 -2.13
N ALA A 64 -8.07 -1.98 -0.83
CA ALA A 64 -7.31 -1.06 0.00
C ALA A 64 -5.81 -1.41 0.10
N PHE A 65 -5.43 -2.69 -0.04
CA PHE A 65 -4.01 -3.09 -0.08
C PHE A 65 -3.32 -2.56 -1.33
N ASP A 66 -3.93 -2.72 -2.50
CA ASP A 66 -3.29 -2.35 -3.76
C ASP A 66 -3.06 -0.83 -3.84
N ILE A 67 -4.05 -0.06 -3.37
CA ILE A 67 -3.95 1.40 -3.28
C ILE A 67 -2.97 1.83 -2.20
N GLY A 68 -3.04 1.23 -1.00
CA GLY A 68 -2.13 1.56 0.10
C GLY A 68 -0.67 1.21 -0.24
N ASN A 69 -0.47 0.12 -0.99
CA ASN A 69 0.82 -0.22 -1.56
C ASN A 69 1.29 0.85 -2.56
N HIS A 70 0.45 1.22 -3.52
CA HIS A 70 0.80 2.27 -4.48
C HIS A 70 1.22 3.58 -3.80
N PHE A 71 0.53 4.00 -2.74
CA PHE A 71 0.90 5.20 -1.97
C PHE A 71 2.24 5.05 -1.24
N ASN A 72 2.56 3.86 -0.71
CA ASN A 72 3.88 3.60 -0.12
C ASN A 72 5.02 3.76 -1.15
N GLU A 73 4.76 3.44 -2.42
CA GLU A 73 5.77 3.51 -3.49
C GLU A 73 6.11 4.95 -3.93
N PHE A 74 5.35 5.96 -3.47
CA PHE A 74 5.73 7.38 -3.64
C PHE A 74 7.05 7.70 -2.92
N ALA A 75 7.35 6.97 -1.85
CA ALA A 75 8.62 7.12 -1.14
C ALA A 75 9.83 6.59 -1.94
N GLY A 76 9.60 5.85 -3.03
CA GLY A 76 10.67 5.23 -3.81
C GLY A 76 11.29 3.99 -3.15
N VAL A 77 12.11 3.28 -3.92
CA VAL A 77 12.74 1.99 -3.52
C VAL A 77 14.25 2.12 -3.35
N ASN A 78 14.93 2.82 -4.27
CA ASN A 78 16.39 2.98 -4.24
C ASN A 78 16.82 4.07 -3.24
N GLU A 79 16.11 5.20 -3.26
CA GLU A 79 16.30 6.33 -2.36
C GLU A 79 14.97 6.55 -1.64
N VAL A 80 14.82 5.90 -0.49
CA VAL A 80 13.55 5.91 0.25
C VAL A 80 13.38 7.24 0.98
N ASP A 81 12.39 8.03 0.57
CA ASP A 81 11.98 9.27 1.23
C ASP A 81 10.49 9.23 1.61
N TYR A 82 10.22 8.87 2.86
CA TYR A 82 8.85 8.82 3.38
C TYR A 82 8.18 10.19 3.52
N SER A 83 8.87 11.31 3.28
CA SER A 83 8.21 12.62 3.19
C SER A 83 7.42 12.79 1.89
N LEU A 84 7.67 11.94 0.88
CA LEU A 84 6.96 11.94 -0.39
C LEU A 84 5.65 11.13 -0.36
N TYR A 85 5.36 10.42 0.74
CA TYR A 85 4.08 9.73 0.91
C TYR A 85 2.93 10.75 0.73
N PRO A 86 1.90 10.46 -0.08
CA PRO A 86 0.89 11.45 -0.44
C PRO A 86 0.20 11.98 0.80
N ASP A 87 0.10 13.31 0.90
CA ASP A 87 -0.63 13.95 1.99
C ASP A 87 -2.14 13.64 1.92
N GLN A 88 -2.87 14.06 2.95
CA GLN A 88 -4.29 13.77 3.04
C GLN A 88 -5.05 14.31 1.82
N ASP A 89 -4.79 15.54 1.39
CA ASP A 89 -5.52 16.18 0.30
C ASP A 89 -5.33 15.42 -1.02
N LEU A 90 -4.08 15.03 -1.33
CA LEU A 90 -3.78 14.23 -2.50
C LEU A 90 -4.43 12.85 -2.44
N GLN A 91 -4.41 12.19 -1.27
CA GLN A 91 -5.08 10.90 -1.11
C GLN A 91 -6.59 11.03 -1.35
N PHE A 92 -7.27 12.00 -0.74
CA PHE A 92 -8.71 12.21 -0.94
C PHE A 92 -9.04 12.47 -2.42
N GLN A 93 -8.25 13.30 -3.10
CA GLN A 93 -8.42 13.58 -4.53
C GLN A 93 -8.27 12.29 -5.36
N TRP A 94 -7.20 11.53 -5.14
CA TRP A 94 -6.93 10.30 -5.87
C TRP A 94 -8.02 9.24 -5.65
N LEU A 95 -8.44 9.04 -4.40
CA LEU A 95 -9.45 8.07 -4.02
C LEU A 95 -10.83 8.40 -4.60
N ARG A 96 -11.18 9.69 -4.67
CA ARG A 96 -12.39 10.15 -5.35
C ARG A 96 -12.37 9.79 -6.84
N ILE A 97 -11.29 10.13 -7.54
CA ILE A 97 -11.13 9.82 -8.98
C ILE A 97 -11.24 8.30 -9.22
N TYR A 98 -10.59 7.51 -8.36
CA TYR A 98 -10.66 6.05 -8.42
C TYR A 98 -12.10 5.53 -8.24
N LEU A 99 -12.82 6.00 -7.22
CA LEU A 99 -14.21 5.60 -6.96
C LEU A 99 -15.16 6.02 -8.10
N GLU A 100 -14.97 7.21 -8.67
CA GLU A 100 -15.75 7.71 -9.82
C GLU A 100 -15.53 6.81 -11.04
N ALA A 101 -14.26 6.46 -11.32
CA ALA A 101 -13.93 5.51 -12.37
C ALA A 101 -14.57 4.14 -12.11
N CYS A 102 -14.49 3.62 -10.88
CA CYS A 102 -15.15 2.35 -10.52
C CYS A 102 -16.66 2.39 -10.78
N LYS A 103 -17.37 3.44 -10.34
CA LYS A 103 -18.82 3.58 -10.59
C LYS A 103 -19.14 3.62 -12.09
N ARG A 104 -18.35 4.39 -12.85
CA ARG A 104 -18.48 4.48 -14.31
C ARG A 104 -18.31 3.11 -15.00
N PHE A 105 -17.27 2.36 -14.67
CA PHE A 105 -16.97 1.08 -15.33
C PHE A 105 -17.86 -0.07 -14.85
N THR A 106 -18.33 -0.04 -13.60
CA THR A 106 -19.25 -1.06 -13.05
C THR A 106 -20.72 -0.76 -13.32
N LYS A 107 -21.04 0.36 -13.97
CA LYS A 107 -22.41 0.85 -14.21
C LYS A 107 -23.23 1.00 -12.92
N LYS A 108 -22.55 1.19 -11.78
CA LYS A 108 -23.20 1.60 -10.54
C LYS A 108 -23.53 3.09 -10.67
N GLY A 109 -24.82 3.42 -10.66
CA GLY A 109 -25.27 4.81 -10.74
C GLY A 109 -24.91 5.60 -9.47
N GLY A 110 -25.07 6.93 -9.54
CA GLY A 110 -24.90 7.85 -8.42
C GLY A 110 -23.52 8.49 -8.33
N GLU A 111 -23.45 9.64 -7.67
CA GLU A 111 -22.21 10.39 -7.42
C GLU A 111 -21.41 9.74 -6.29
N VAL A 112 -20.09 9.98 -6.27
CA VAL A 112 -19.22 9.57 -5.16
C VAL A 112 -19.41 10.52 -3.99
N THR A 113 -19.79 9.96 -2.85
CA THR A 113 -20.02 10.72 -1.61
C THR A 113 -18.73 10.90 -0.82
N ASP A 114 -18.65 11.94 0.00
CA ASP A 114 -17.52 12.19 0.91
C ASP A 114 -17.33 11.03 1.89
N ASN A 115 -18.43 10.40 2.33
CA ASN A 115 -18.38 9.23 3.21
C ASN A 115 -17.71 8.01 2.54
N GLU A 116 -17.98 7.76 1.25
CA GLU A 116 -17.30 6.69 0.50
C GLU A 116 -15.79 6.95 0.40
N VAL A 117 -15.40 8.20 0.09
CA VAL A 117 -13.98 8.57 -0.01
C VAL A 117 -13.31 8.45 1.36
N HIS A 118 -13.91 8.97 2.42
CA HIS A 118 -13.35 8.92 3.77
C HIS A 118 -13.26 7.48 4.30
N THR A 119 -14.26 6.64 4.03
CA THR A 119 -14.21 5.21 4.37
C THR A 119 -13.04 4.52 3.68
N LEU A 120 -12.88 4.74 2.37
CA LEU A 120 -11.77 4.15 1.62
C LEU A 120 -10.42 4.71 2.09
N TYR A 121 -10.32 6.00 2.41
CA TYR A 121 -9.13 6.62 2.98
C TYR A 121 -8.67 5.93 4.27
N VAL A 122 -9.60 5.65 5.18
CA VAL A 122 -9.30 4.93 6.43
C VAL A 122 -8.83 3.50 6.13
N GLN A 123 -9.50 2.79 5.23
CA GLN A 123 -9.12 1.43 4.84
C GLN A 123 -7.72 1.42 4.22
N VAL A 124 -7.48 2.26 3.22
CA VAL A 124 -6.21 2.34 2.46
C VAL A 124 -5.03 2.60 3.38
N ASN A 125 -5.11 3.59 4.27
CA ASN A 125 -4.02 3.88 5.19
C ASN A 125 -3.75 2.73 6.17
N LYS A 126 -4.80 2.03 6.63
CA LYS A 126 -4.65 0.82 7.47
C LYS A 126 -4.00 -0.33 6.72
N PHE A 127 -4.37 -0.55 5.46
CA PHE A 127 -3.77 -1.58 4.63
C PHE A 127 -2.35 -1.22 4.13
N ALA A 128 -1.97 0.05 4.09
CA ALA A 128 -0.58 0.46 3.82
C ALA A 128 0.41 -0.11 4.85
N LEU A 129 -0.04 -0.35 6.09
CA LEU A 129 0.73 -1.07 7.11
C LEU A 129 1.06 -2.51 6.68
N ALA A 130 0.09 -3.23 6.10
CA ALA A 130 0.32 -4.58 5.59
C ALA A 130 1.31 -4.59 4.43
N SER A 131 1.28 -3.58 3.56
CA SER A 131 2.28 -3.43 2.48
C SER A 131 3.70 -3.26 3.04
N HIS A 132 3.90 -2.50 4.12
CA HIS A 132 5.22 -2.41 4.74
C HIS A 132 5.72 -3.76 5.24
N PHE A 133 4.86 -4.57 5.88
CA PHE A 133 5.24 -5.91 6.34
C PHE A 133 5.50 -6.87 5.19
N PHE A 134 4.64 -6.88 4.17
CA PHE A 134 4.78 -7.75 3.00
C PHE A 134 6.15 -7.55 2.34
N TRP A 135 6.48 -6.29 2.00
CA TRP A 135 7.75 -5.97 1.35
C TRP A 135 8.95 -6.04 2.31
N GLY A 136 8.74 -5.83 3.62
CA GLY A 136 9.75 -6.05 4.64
C GLY A 136 10.19 -7.52 4.71
N PHE A 137 9.22 -8.45 4.73
CA PHE A 137 9.51 -9.89 4.69
C PHE A 137 10.09 -10.33 3.36
N TRP A 138 9.54 -9.87 2.24
CA TRP A 138 10.08 -10.13 0.90
C TRP A 138 11.56 -9.74 0.85
N ALA A 139 11.91 -8.53 1.29
CA ALA A 139 13.28 -8.05 1.28
C ALA A 139 14.19 -8.86 2.21
N LEU A 140 13.70 -9.24 3.39
CA LEU A 140 14.46 -10.08 4.32
C LEU A 140 14.81 -11.46 3.72
N ILE A 141 13.87 -12.05 2.98
CA ILE A 141 14.09 -13.32 2.26
C ILE A 141 15.10 -13.08 1.12
N GLN A 142 14.93 -12.02 0.34
CA GLN A 142 15.82 -11.68 -0.77
C GLN A 142 17.25 -11.38 -0.32
N ALA A 143 17.46 -10.80 0.87
CA ALA A 143 18.78 -10.59 1.45
C ALA A 143 19.60 -11.88 1.60
N LYS A 144 18.94 -13.04 1.67
CA LYS A 144 19.58 -14.36 1.76
C LYS A 144 19.76 -15.05 0.41
N TYR A 145 18.81 -14.86 -0.51
CA TYR A 145 18.70 -15.71 -1.72
C TYR A 145 18.93 -14.97 -3.04
N SER A 146 18.76 -13.65 -3.07
CA SER A 146 18.87 -12.87 -4.29
C SER A 146 20.34 -12.68 -4.69
N THR A 147 20.58 -12.68 -6.00
CA THR A 147 21.88 -12.33 -6.60
C THR A 147 21.95 -10.88 -7.07
N ILE A 148 20.85 -10.13 -6.94
CA ILE A 148 20.77 -8.72 -7.35
C ILE A 148 21.58 -7.85 -6.38
N GLU A 149 22.35 -6.91 -6.92
CA GLU A 149 23.05 -5.90 -6.13
C GLU A 149 22.08 -4.83 -5.61
N PHE A 150 21.48 -5.09 -4.44
CA PHE A 150 20.58 -4.20 -3.73
C PHE A 150 20.68 -4.44 -2.22
N ASP A 151 20.58 -3.39 -1.41
CA ASP A 151 20.60 -3.52 0.07
C ASP A 151 19.23 -4.01 0.60
N PHE A 152 18.95 -5.29 0.34
CA PHE A 152 17.72 -5.94 0.77
C PHE A 152 17.53 -5.92 2.28
N LEU A 153 18.61 -6.09 3.05
CA LEU A 153 18.52 -6.08 4.51
C LEU A 153 18.19 -4.67 5.02
N GLY A 154 18.88 -3.64 4.54
CA GLY A 154 18.58 -2.24 4.87
C GLY A 154 17.14 -1.87 4.50
N TYR A 155 16.71 -2.25 3.29
CA TYR A 155 15.34 -2.02 2.84
C TYR A 155 14.29 -2.72 3.72
N SER A 156 14.54 -3.98 4.13
CA SER A 156 13.65 -4.69 5.05
C SER A 156 13.46 -3.92 6.37
N VAL A 157 14.54 -3.37 6.92
CA VAL A 157 14.53 -2.64 8.18
C VAL A 157 13.80 -1.30 8.01
N LEU A 158 13.99 -0.60 6.88
CA LEU A 158 13.25 0.62 6.57
C LEU A 158 11.74 0.38 6.54
N ARG A 159 11.29 -0.66 5.83
CA ARG A 159 9.86 -1.00 5.73
C ARG A 159 9.26 -1.34 7.10
N PHE A 160 9.91 -2.19 7.91
CA PHE A 160 9.42 -2.50 9.25
C PHE A 160 9.40 -1.28 10.18
N ASN A 161 10.43 -0.45 10.16
CA ASN A 161 10.46 0.76 10.98
C ASN A 161 9.34 1.74 10.61
N GLN A 162 9.08 1.90 9.31
CA GLN A 162 8.01 2.76 8.84
C GLN A 162 6.63 2.26 9.27
N TYR A 163 6.39 0.94 9.24
CA TYR A 163 5.19 0.34 9.84
C TYR A 163 5.00 0.79 11.29
N PHE A 164 6.01 0.62 12.15
CA PHE A 164 5.88 0.94 13.57
C PHE A 164 5.70 2.44 13.81
N LYS A 165 6.32 3.28 12.98
CA LYS A 165 6.16 4.73 13.01
C LYS A 165 4.73 5.15 12.65
N MET A 166 4.17 4.57 11.59
CA MET A 166 2.84 4.95 11.07
C MET A 166 1.69 4.36 11.89
N LYS A 167 1.86 3.16 12.45
CA LYS A 167 0.79 2.39 13.10
C LYS A 167 -0.05 3.23 14.08
N PRO A 168 0.51 3.99 15.05
CA PRO A 168 -0.30 4.76 16.01
C PRO A 168 -1.21 5.82 15.37
N GLN A 169 -0.74 6.46 14.30
CA GLN A 169 -1.48 7.52 13.59
C GLN A 169 -2.61 6.90 12.76
N VAL A 170 -2.29 5.82 12.05
CA VAL A 170 -3.21 5.13 11.15
C VAL A 170 -4.32 4.41 11.91
N ILE A 171 -4.03 3.79 13.06
CA ILE A 171 -5.09 3.15 13.88
C ILE A 171 -6.04 4.15 14.52
N ALA A 172 -5.61 5.41 14.70
CA ALA A 172 -6.45 6.47 15.26
C ALA A 172 -7.52 6.93 14.25
N LEU A 173 -7.33 6.68 12.96
CA LEU A 173 -8.29 7.02 11.91
C LEU A 173 -9.62 6.26 12.10
N GLN A 174 -10.70 7.02 12.14
CA GLN A 174 -12.07 6.52 12.26
C GLN A 174 -12.81 6.68 10.94
N ALA A 175 -13.55 5.64 10.56
CA ALA A 175 -14.52 5.71 9.48
C ALA A 175 -15.64 6.71 9.85
N PRO A 176 -16.37 7.26 8.87
CA PRO A 176 -17.50 8.11 9.16
C PRO A 176 -18.59 7.31 9.89
N ALA A 177 -19.36 7.98 10.74
CA ALA A 177 -20.46 7.39 11.50
C ALA A 177 -21.64 6.98 10.61
#